data_AF-A0A814DNW2-F1
#
_entry.id   AF-A0A814DNW2-F1
#
_cell.length_a   1.000
_cell.length_b   1.000
_cell.length_c   1.000
_cell.angle_alpha   90.00
_cell.angle_beta   90.00
_cell.angle_gamma   90.00
#
_symmetry.space_group_name_H-M   'P 1'
#
loop_
_entity.id
_entity.type
_entity.pdbx_description
1 polymer ?
#
loop_
_entity_poly.entity_id
_entity_poly.type
_entity_poly.pdbx_seq_one_letter_code
_entity_poly.pdbx_strand_id
1 'polypeptide(L)'
;MISLARLFRSTLCQSPARLFSFSAIRHINWEDIDEYTNKVNQSVFLTTDVYEKDDEWVRYDAKRKEKLRKEREHFLSGPPKRKTPPRSPNSPLCSSMSKNEEVVDYNPNDDQPKQMNDPYLPEPHKCIFCVNKLEIDFRNVELLSQFISPQTGFIFNQRTTGLCYFKQIELEKAIWKSRRFHLMPYYWKETVYLDDPKLFNPYDNNLKKVTNAEREKFGL
;
A
#
# COMPACT_ATOMS: atom_id res chain seq x y z
N MET A 1 -9.73 -6.06 76.93
CA MET A 1 -8.57 -5.18 77.17
C MET A 1 -7.41 -5.67 76.30
N ILE A 2 -6.65 -4.73 75.75
CA ILE A 2 -5.50 -4.87 74.83
C ILE A 2 -5.87 -4.77 73.35
N SER A 3 -5.91 -3.50 72.96
CA SER A 3 -5.70 -2.91 71.64
C SER A 3 -4.33 -3.31 71.07
N LEU A 4 -4.29 -3.71 69.79
CA LEU A 4 -3.10 -3.57 68.96
C LEU A 4 -3.54 -3.14 67.55
N ALA A 5 -3.50 -1.83 67.35
CA ALA A 5 -3.53 -1.19 66.05
C ALA A 5 -2.36 -1.69 65.18
N ARG A 6 -2.64 -2.18 63.97
CA ARG A 6 -1.67 -2.21 62.88
C ARG A 6 -2.11 -1.24 61.81
N LEU A 7 -1.38 -0.13 61.74
CA LEU A 7 -1.38 0.83 60.65
C LEU A 7 -0.89 0.12 59.38
N PHE A 8 -1.80 -0.16 58.45
CA PHE A 8 -1.43 -0.36 57.04
C PHE A 8 -1.87 0.87 56.26
N ARG A 9 -0.92 1.80 56.13
CA ARG A 9 -0.99 2.97 55.25
C ARG A 9 -0.22 2.59 53.99
N SER A 10 -0.91 2.14 52.95
CA SER A 10 -0.34 1.97 51.61
C SER A 10 -1.24 2.66 50.60
N THR A 11 -0.95 3.95 50.41
CA THR A 11 -0.98 4.69 49.14
C THR A 11 -1.87 4.12 48.03
N LEU A 12 -3.01 4.78 47.83
CA LEU A 12 -3.70 4.90 46.55
C LEU A 12 -2.70 5.35 45.49
N CYS A 13 -2.33 4.46 44.57
CA CYS A 13 -1.56 4.82 43.38
C CYS A 13 -2.57 5.11 42.26
N GLN A 14 -2.87 6.39 42.04
CA GLN A 14 -3.55 6.87 40.84
C GLN A 14 -2.63 6.60 39.64
N SER A 15 -3.04 5.69 38.75
CA SER A 15 -2.39 5.51 37.45
C SER A 15 -2.64 6.74 36.57
N PRO A 16 -1.62 7.44 36.06
CA PRO A 16 -1.86 8.48 35.07
C PRO A 16 -2.20 7.81 33.73
N ALA A 17 -3.35 8.18 33.18
CA ALA A 17 -3.71 7.91 31.79
C ALA A 17 -2.61 8.49 30.88
N ARG A 18 -1.79 7.63 30.29
CA ARG A 18 -0.89 8.04 29.19
C ARG A 18 -1.73 8.17 27.94
N LEU A 19 -1.95 9.41 27.53
CA LEU A 19 -2.36 9.76 26.18
C LEU A 19 -1.38 9.10 25.19
N PHE A 20 -1.87 8.16 24.39
CA PHE A 20 -1.09 7.55 23.32
C PHE A 20 -0.87 8.57 22.21
N SER A 21 0.33 9.14 22.15
CA SER A 21 0.79 9.92 21.01
C SER A 21 1.02 9.00 19.82
N PHE A 22 0.41 9.32 18.67
CA PHE A 22 0.54 8.65 17.36
C PHE A 22 1.93 8.84 16.71
N SER A 23 3.01 8.81 17.50
CA SER A 23 4.37 9.15 17.03
C SER A 23 5.34 7.98 17.02
N ALA A 24 4.89 6.78 17.43
CA ALA A 24 5.72 5.58 17.42
C ALA A 24 5.38 4.65 16.24
N ILE A 25 5.15 5.23 15.06
CA ILE A 25 5.37 4.48 13.82
C ILE A 25 6.88 4.36 13.72
N ARG A 26 7.41 3.17 14.06
CA ARG A 26 8.82 2.84 13.86
C ARG A 26 9.16 3.16 12.40
N HIS A 27 9.90 4.25 12.20
CA HIS A 27 10.61 4.52 10.96
C HIS A 27 11.54 3.33 10.76
N ILE A 28 11.26 2.49 9.75
CA ILE A 28 12.24 1.52 9.29
C ILE A 28 13.30 2.37 8.59
N ASN A 29 14.45 2.55 9.24
CA ASN A 29 15.59 3.17 8.60
C ASN A 29 16.10 2.22 7.52
N TRP A 30 16.24 2.73 6.30
CA TRP A 30 16.73 1.95 5.16
C TRP A 30 18.19 1.50 5.34
N GLU A 31 18.95 2.20 6.17
CA GLU A 31 20.33 1.84 6.54
C GLU A 31 20.42 0.49 7.27
N ASP A 32 19.39 0.10 8.03
CA ASP A 32 19.36 -1.20 8.75
C ASP A 32 19.06 -2.39 7.82
N ILE A 33 18.54 -2.14 6.61
CA ILE A 33 18.23 -3.18 5.61
C ILE A 33 19.51 -3.57 4.85
N ASP A 34 20.37 -2.60 4.55
CA ASP A 34 21.58 -2.81 3.75
C ASP A 34 22.69 -3.55 4.52
N GLU A 35 22.73 -3.46 5.86
CA GLU A 35 23.65 -4.28 6.64
C GLU A 35 23.22 -5.77 6.66
N TYR A 36 21.91 -6.04 6.69
CA TYR A 36 21.37 -7.40 6.77
C TYR A 36 21.53 -8.18 5.46
N THR A 37 21.37 -7.52 4.31
CA THR A 37 21.52 -8.14 2.99
C THR A 37 22.99 -8.35 2.59
N ASN A 38 23.90 -7.45 2.97
CA ASN A 38 25.32 -7.57 2.64
C ASN A 38 26.09 -8.60 3.48
N LYS A 39 25.64 -8.90 4.70
CA LYS A 39 26.32 -9.89 5.58
C LYS A 39 26.03 -11.36 5.22
N VAL A 40 24.89 -11.64 4.58
CA VAL A 40 24.45 -13.01 4.25
C VAL A 40 24.84 -13.41 2.82
N ASN A 41 25.13 -12.45 1.94
CA ASN A 41 25.44 -12.69 0.53
C ASN A 41 26.94 -12.64 0.17
N GLN A 42 27.84 -12.56 1.17
CA GLN A 42 29.29 -12.50 0.92
C GLN A 42 29.87 -13.76 0.26
N SER A 43 29.19 -14.90 0.30
CA SER A 43 29.64 -16.12 -0.40
C SER A 43 29.18 -16.21 -1.86
N VAL A 44 28.37 -15.26 -2.36
CA VAL A 44 27.75 -15.35 -3.69
C VAL A 44 28.18 -14.25 -4.67
N PHE A 45 28.93 -13.22 -4.24
CA PHE A 45 29.44 -12.20 -5.17
C PHE A 45 30.94 -11.94 -4.98
N LEU A 46 31.77 -12.72 -5.69
CA LEU A 46 33.11 -12.30 -6.12
C LEU A 46 32.99 -11.29 -7.27
N THR A 47 32.37 -10.13 -7.05
CA THR A 47 32.42 -9.00 -8.00
C THR A 47 32.01 -7.69 -7.29
N THR A 48 32.85 -7.11 -6.43
CA THR A 48 32.67 -5.70 -6.03
C THR A 48 33.98 -4.93 -6.12
N ASP A 49 34.70 -5.17 -7.22
CA ASP A 49 35.98 -4.50 -7.48
C ASP A 49 36.07 -4.03 -8.95
N VAL A 50 34.99 -4.18 -9.75
CA VAL A 50 34.97 -3.79 -11.18
C VAL A 50 33.64 -3.13 -11.57
N TYR A 51 33.14 -2.24 -10.72
CA TYR A 51 32.25 -1.17 -11.20
C TYR A 51 32.79 0.13 -10.65
N GLU A 52 33.83 0.65 -11.33
CA GLU A 52 34.02 2.09 -11.35
C GLU A 52 32.69 2.72 -11.74
N LYS A 53 32.28 3.74 -10.99
CA LYS A 53 31.06 4.49 -11.27
C LYS A 53 31.18 5.07 -12.67
N ASP A 54 30.58 4.41 -13.66
CA ASP A 54 30.47 4.97 -15.00
C ASP A 54 29.71 6.30 -14.89
N ASP A 55 30.42 7.41 -15.14
CA ASP A 55 29.92 8.79 -15.24
C ASP A 55 28.73 8.93 -16.20
N GLU A 56 28.43 7.88 -16.97
CA GLU A 56 27.32 7.77 -17.88
C GLU A 56 25.96 7.81 -17.17
N TRP A 57 25.79 7.12 -16.04
CA TRP A 57 24.50 7.12 -15.31
C TRP A 57 24.17 8.50 -14.76
N VAL A 58 25.17 9.24 -14.26
CA VAL A 58 25.02 10.62 -13.78
C VAL A 58 24.66 11.57 -14.93
N ARG A 59 25.28 11.39 -16.10
CA ARG A 59 24.95 12.17 -17.32
C ARG A 59 23.57 11.83 -17.87
N TYR A 60 23.16 10.56 -17.82
CA TYR A 60 21.84 10.11 -18.23
C TYR A 60 20.75 10.73 -17.35
N ASP A 61 20.95 10.73 -16.03
CA ASP A 61 20.00 11.28 -15.07
C ASP A 61 19.86 12.80 -15.19
N ALA A 62 20.96 13.50 -15.47
CA ALA A 62 20.96 14.94 -15.75
C ALA A 62 20.19 15.29 -17.03
N LYS A 63 20.41 14.56 -18.14
CA LYS A 63 19.65 14.73 -19.39
C LYS A 63 18.16 14.47 -19.19
N ARG A 64 17.80 13.48 -18.38
CA ARG A 64 16.42 13.12 -18.06
C ARG A 64 15.71 14.20 -17.23
N LYS A 65 16.37 14.72 -16.20
CA LYS A 65 15.85 15.84 -15.38
C LYS A 65 15.61 17.09 -16.22
N GLU A 66 16.53 17.40 -17.14
CA GLU A 66 16.40 18.54 -18.04
C GLU A 66 15.25 18.38 -19.04
N LYS A 67 15.02 17.17 -19.55
CA LYS A 67 13.86 16.87 -20.42
C LYS A 67 12.54 17.09 -19.68
N LEU A 68 12.42 16.57 -18.45
CA LEU A 68 11.23 16.74 -17.61
C LEU A 68 10.98 18.21 -17.25
N ARG A 69 12.05 19.00 -17.02
CA ARG A 69 11.96 20.45 -16.81
C ARG A 69 11.34 21.15 -18.03
N LYS A 70 11.84 20.86 -19.23
CA LYS A 70 11.32 21.43 -20.49
C LYS A 70 9.88 21.01 -20.79
N GLU A 71 9.52 19.75 -20.53
CA GLU A 71 8.15 19.26 -20.67
C GLU A 71 7.18 19.99 -19.72
N ARG A 72 7.61 20.23 -18.47
CA ARG A 72 6.84 21.01 -17.49
C ARG A 72 6.68 22.47 -17.93
N GLU A 73 7.74 23.09 -18.44
CA GLU A 73 7.70 24.46 -18.97
C GLU A 73 6.78 24.59 -20.19
N HIS A 74 6.79 23.61 -21.09
CA HIS A 74 5.89 23.54 -22.23
C HIS A 74 4.42 23.39 -21.78
N PHE A 75 4.14 22.56 -20.77
CA PHE A 75 2.80 22.40 -20.22
C PHE A 75 2.29 23.68 -19.53
N LEU A 76 3.17 24.40 -18.82
CA LEU A 76 2.86 25.68 -18.17
C LEU A 76 2.69 26.84 -19.16
N SER A 77 3.27 26.75 -20.37
CA SER A 77 3.07 27.75 -21.43
C SER A 77 1.64 27.75 -22.01
N GLY A 78 0.83 26.73 -21.67
CA GLY A 78 -0.57 26.60 -22.04
C GLY A 78 -0.78 26.36 -23.55
N PRO A 79 -1.90 25.75 -23.95
CA PRO A 79 -2.25 25.68 -25.37
C PRO A 79 -2.49 27.10 -25.91
N PRO A 80 -2.13 27.39 -27.18
CA PRO A 80 -2.43 28.68 -27.78
C PRO A 80 -3.93 28.94 -27.68
N LYS A 81 -4.33 30.12 -27.18
CA LYS A 81 -5.73 30.53 -27.12
C LYS A 81 -6.31 30.45 -28.53
N ARG A 82 -7.16 29.46 -28.80
CA ARG A 82 -7.93 29.42 -30.04
C ARG A 82 -8.83 30.65 -30.03
N LYS A 83 -8.71 31.51 -31.03
CA LYS A 83 -9.69 32.57 -31.28
C LYS A 83 -11.02 31.85 -31.57
N THR A 84 -11.92 31.77 -30.58
CA THR A 84 -13.30 31.35 -30.85
C THR A 84 -13.89 32.39 -31.80
N PRO A 85 -14.47 31.99 -32.95
CA PRO A 85 -15.14 32.96 -33.81
C PRO A 85 -16.27 33.63 -33.01
N PRO A 86 -16.54 34.92 -33.24
CA PRO A 86 -17.66 35.59 -32.59
C PRO A 86 -18.95 34.85 -32.95
N ARG A 87 -19.72 34.48 -31.92
CA ARG A 87 -21.03 33.85 -32.09
C ARG A 87 -21.92 34.81 -32.89
N SER A 88 -22.40 34.36 -34.05
CA SER A 88 -23.40 35.10 -34.84
C SER A 88 -24.65 35.36 -33.98
N PRO A 89 -25.18 36.59 -33.91
CA PRO A 89 -26.29 36.91 -33.02
C PRO A 89 -27.64 36.26 -33.38
N ASN A 90 -27.78 35.64 -34.56
CA ASN A 90 -29.10 35.24 -35.07
C ASN A 90 -29.11 33.78 -35.54
N SER A 91 -29.41 32.85 -34.63
CA SER A 91 -29.92 31.52 -34.99
C SER A 91 -31.37 31.42 -34.49
N PRO A 92 -32.37 31.18 -35.36
CA PRO A 92 -33.76 31.17 -34.94
C PRO A 92 -34.05 29.98 -34.02
N LEU A 93 -34.61 30.28 -32.86
CA LEU A 93 -35.08 29.30 -31.88
C LEU A 93 -36.28 28.54 -32.47
N CYS A 94 -36.19 27.20 -32.49
CA CYS A 94 -37.30 26.34 -32.91
C CYS A 94 -38.53 26.60 -32.02
N SER A 95 -39.64 26.99 -32.64
CA SER A 95 -40.90 27.32 -31.95
C SER A 95 -41.94 26.25 -32.28
N SER A 96 -42.27 25.41 -31.30
CA SER A 96 -43.56 24.75 -31.04
C SER A 96 -43.27 23.52 -30.17
N MET A 97 -43.83 23.43 -28.96
CA MET A 97 -45.16 22.87 -28.73
C MET A 97 -45.74 23.29 -27.37
N SER A 98 -47.02 22.99 -27.23
CA SER A 98 -48.03 23.47 -26.30
C SER A 98 -47.79 23.27 -24.79
N LYS A 99 -48.09 24.37 -24.10
CA LYS A 99 -48.33 24.57 -22.67
C LYS A 99 -49.15 23.45 -22.00
N ASN A 100 -48.53 22.80 -21.02
CA ASN A 100 -49.09 22.41 -19.72
C ASN A 100 -47.91 21.91 -18.87
N GLU A 101 -47.06 22.81 -18.42
CA GLU A 101 -45.94 22.47 -17.54
C GLU A 101 -46.03 23.39 -16.32
N GLU A 102 -46.07 22.78 -15.14
CA GLU A 102 -45.73 23.48 -13.91
C GLU A 102 -44.39 24.17 -14.17
N VAL A 103 -44.39 25.51 -14.07
CA VAL A 103 -43.18 26.30 -14.23
C VAL A 103 -42.32 26.02 -13.01
N VAL A 104 -41.54 24.94 -13.07
CA VAL A 104 -40.39 24.77 -12.18
C VAL A 104 -39.46 25.93 -12.48
N ASP A 105 -39.21 26.77 -11.48
CA ASP A 105 -38.22 27.84 -11.53
C ASP A 105 -36.84 27.21 -11.76
N TYR A 106 -36.53 26.94 -13.03
CA TYR A 106 -35.26 26.38 -13.45
C TYR A 106 -34.19 27.44 -13.27
N ASN A 107 -33.38 27.29 -12.23
CA ASN A 107 -32.19 28.10 -12.03
C ASN A 107 -31.04 27.46 -12.82
N PRO A 108 -30.44 28.15 -13.82
CA PRO A 108 -29.32 27.61 -14.60
C PRO A 108 -28.07 27.28 -13.76
N ASN A 109 -28.05 27.69 -12.49
CA ASN A 109 -27.00 27.36 -11.53
C ASN A 109 -27.16 25.97 -10.90
N ASP A 110 -28.34 25.34 -10.98
CA ASP A 110 -28.62 24.05 -10.33
C ASP A 110 -27.91 22.88 -11.05
N ASP A 111 -27.72 22.99 -12.36
CA ASP A 111 -27.01 22.03 -13.22
C ASP A 111 -25.49 22.24 -13.25
N GLN A 112 -24.96 23.21 -12.48
CA GLN A 112 -23.51 23.40 -12.40
C GLN A 112 -22.85 22.26 -11.62
N PRO A 113 -21.62 21.86 -12.02
CA PRO A 113 -20.89 20.83 -11.31
C PRO A 113 -20.63 21.26 -9.87
N LYS A 114 -21.18 20.50 -8.93
CA LYS A 114 -20.94 20.70 -7.50
C LYS A 114 -19.59 20.08 -7.13
N GLN A 115 -18.83 20.78 -6.30
CA GLN A 115 -17.59 20.22 -5.74
C GLN A 115 -17.94 19.16 -4.68
N MET A 116 -17.81 17.88 -5.04
CA MET A 116 -17.97 16.74 -4.14
C MET A 116 -16.80 15.76 -4.30
N ASN A 117 -16.58 14.90 -3.30
CA ASN A 117 -15.68 13.74 -3.47
C ASN A 117 -16.24 12.81 -4.55
N ASP A 118 -15.37 12.14 -5.31
CA ASP A 118 -15.77 11.25 -6.40
C ASP A 118 -16.66 10.09 -5.88
N PRO A 119 -17.97 10.06 -6.22
CA PRO A 119 -18.88 9.02 -5.76
C PRO A 119 -18.67 7.68 -6.47
N TYR A 120 -17.95 7.65 -7.60
CA TYR A 120 -17.70 6.45 -8.39
C TYR A 120 -16.37 5.77 -8.04
N LEU A 121 -15.58 6.37 -7.15
CA LEU A 121 -14.28 5.82 -6.76
C LEU A 121 -14.47 4.50 -5.98
N PRO A 122 -13.89 3.37 -6.45
CA PRO A 122 -13.90 2.14 -5.68
C PRO A 122 -13.29 2.30 -4.30
N GLU A 123 -13.80 1.50 -3.35
CA GLU A 123 -13.04 1.25 -2.14
C GLU A 123 -11.69 0.59 -2.50
N PRO A 124 -10.58 1.06 -1.90
CA PRO A 124 -9.27 0.51 -2.19
C PRO A 124 -9.19 -0.94 -1.73
N HIS A 125 -8.62 -1.81 -2.56
CA HIS A 125 -8.35 -3.19 -2.16
C HIS A 125 -7.47 -3.26 -0.90
N LYS A 126 -7.84 -4.17 0.01
CA LYS A 126 -7.13 -4.44 1.26
C LYS A 126 -6.66 -5.90 1.27
N CYS A 127 -5.41 -6.14 1.68
CA CYS A 127 -4.91 -7.50 1.83
C CYS A 127 -5.54 -8.24 3.01
N ILE A 128 -5.40 -9.57 3.04
CA ILE A 128 -5.94 -10.45 4.08
C ILE A 128 -5.57 -10.03 5.52
N PHE A 129 -4.35 -9.54 5.74
CA PHE A 129 -3.91 -9.07 7.06
C PHE A 129 -4.58 -7.76 7.47
N CYS A 130 -4.81 -6.85 6.51
CA CYS A 130 -5.46 -5.57 6.79
C CYS A 130 -6.97 -5.71 7.00
N VAL A 131 -7.62 -6.63 6.27
CA VAL A 131 -9.05 -6.93 6.44
C VAL A 131 -9.30 -7.56 7.81
N ASN A 132 -8.51 -8.58 8.16
CA ASN A 132 -8.71 -9.33 9.41
C ASN A 132 -8.04 -8.66 10.62
N LYS A 133 -7.29 -7.56 10.42
CA LYS A 133 -6.50 -6.86 11.45
C LYS A 133 -5.59 -7.80 12.25
N LEU A 134 -4.94 -8.73 11.55
CA LEU A 134 -4.06 -9.72 12.15
C LEU A 134 -2.62 -9.17 12.25
N GLU A 135 -2.00 -9.40 13.40
CA GLU A 135 -0.59 -9.07 13.66
C GLU A 135 0.32 -10.24 13.25
N ILE A 136 1.47 -9.92 12.64
CA ILE A 136 2.39 -10.94 12.13
C ILE A 136 3.48 -11.19 13.17
N ASP A 137 3.37 -12.32 13.86
CA ASP A 137 4.32 -12.73 14.89
C ASP A 137 5.24 -13.86 14.41
N PHE A 138 6.54 -13.74 14.70
CA PHE A 138 7.54 -14.77 14.37
C PHE A 138 7.35 -16.10 15.11
N ARG A 139 6.56 -16.10 16.19
CA ARG A 139 6.24 -17.28 16.99
C ARG A 139 5.14 -18.14 16.35
N ASN A 140 4.28 -17.54 15.52
CA ASN A 140 3.17 -18.25 14.90
C ASN A 140 3.65 -18.95 13.62
N VAL A 141 4.28 -20.12 13.79
CA VAL A 141 4.85 -20.90 12.69
C VAL A 141 3.77 -21.36 11.72
N GLU A 142 2.60 -21.74 12.23
CA GLU A 142 1.46 -22.22 11.43
C GLU A 142 1.07 -21.19 10.37
N LEU A 143 0.81 -19.94 10.78
CA LEU A 143 0.48 -18.84 9.87
C LEU A 143 1.61 -18.56 8.88
N LEU A 144 2.85 -18.47 9.36
CA LEU A 144 4.01 -18.14 8.53
C LEU A 144 4.29 -19.23 7.48
N SER A 145 4.04 -20.49 7.83
CA SER A 145 4.28 -21.65 6.96
C SER A 145 3.40 -21.64 5.71
N GLN A 146 2.25 -20.95 5.75
CA GLN A 146 1.34 -20.80 4.61
C GLN A 146 1.94 -19.93 3.49
N PHE A 147 2.90 -19.07 3.82
CA PHE A 147 3.57 -18.18 2.85
C PHE A 147 4.87 -18.74 2.28
N ILE A 148 5.12 -20.04 2.50
CA ILE A 148 6.36 -20.71 2.11
C ILE A 148 6.05 -21.86 1.14
N SER A 149 6.91 -22.03 0.15
CA SER A 149 6.86 -23.15 -0.79
C SER A 149 7.06 -24.47 -0.04
N PRO A 150 6.15 -25.46 -0.20
CA PRO A 150 6.22 -26.71 0.54
C PRO A 150 7.50 -27.50 0.24
N GLN A 151 7.95 -27.47 -1.01
CA GLN A 151 9.08 -28.27 -1.50
C GLN A 151 10.43 -27.59 -1.29
N THR A 152 10.50 -26.27 -1.52
CA THR A 152 11.78 -25.55 -1.58
C THR A 152 12.03 -24.67 -0.36
N GLY A 153 11.02 -24.45 0.48
CA GLY A 153 11.13 -23.53 1.61
C GLY A 153 11.28 -22.05 1.17
N PHE A 154 11.08 -21.71 -0.10
CA PHE A 154 11.15 -20.31 -0.53
C PHE A 154 9.93 -19.51 -0.09
N ILE A 155 10.16 -18.28 0.34
CA ILE A 155 9.09 -17.34 0.70
C ILE A 155 8.43 -16.86 -0.60
N PHE A 156 7.09 -16.89 -0.65
CA PHE A 156 6.38 -16.41 -1.83
C PHE A 156 6.47 -14.88 -1.97
N ASN A 157 6.65 -14.42 -3.21
CA ASN A 157 6.72 -13.01 -3.57
C ASN A 157 5.37 -12.30 -3.46
N GLN A 158 5.38 -10.97 -3.34
CA GLN A 158 4.19 -10.13 -3.26
C GLN A 158 3.17 -10.37 -4.38
N ARG A 159 3.63 -10.56 -5.63
CA ARG A 159 2.74 -10.80 -6.78
C ARG A 159 1.88 -12.06 -6.63
N THR A 160 2.41 -13.02 -5.87
CA THR A 160 1.81 -14.32 -5.61
C THR A 160 0.97 -14.26 -4.33
N THR A 161 1.48 -13.68 -3.24
CA THR A 161 0.74 -13.59 -1.96
C THR A 161 -0.41 -12.57 -2.00
N GLY A 162 -0.31 -11.53 -2.82
CA GLY A 162 -1.32 -10.45 -2.89
C GLY A 162 -1.32 -9.53 -1.67
N LEU A 163 -0.23 -9.52 -0.88
CA LEU A 163 -0.12 -8.69 0.32
C LEU A 163 0.25 -7.24 0.01
N CYS A 164 -0.13 -6.34 0.93
CA CYS A 164 0.39 -4.97 0.93
C CYS A 164 1.91 -5.00 1.14
N TYR A 165 2.63 -4.05 0.55
CA TYR A 165 4.10 -3.98 0.60
C TYR A 165 4.65 -4.01 2.04
N PHE A 166 4.07 -3.21 2.93
CA PHE A 166 4.47 -3.16 4.34
C PHE A 166 4.28 -4.50 5.05
N LYS A 167 3.17 -5.20 4.78
CA LYS A 167 2.88 -6.51 5.38
C LYS A 167 3.76 -7.62 4.81
N GLN A 168 4.15 -7.54 3.54
CA GLN A 168 5.11 -8.46 2.95
C GLN A 168 6.49 -8.34 3.63
N ILE A 169 6.99 -7.12 3.87
CA ILE A 169 8.27 -6.92 4.58
C ILE A 169 8.18 -7.44 6.02
N GLU A 170 7.07 -7.15 6.72
CA GLU A 170 6.85 -7.61 8.08
C GLU A 170 6.83 -9.15 8.15
N LEU A 171 6.15 -9.79 7.19
CA LEU A 171 6.11 -11.24 7.01
C LEU A 171 7.50 -11.84 6.78
N GLU A 172 8.27 -11.30 5.84
CA GLU A 172 9.63 -11.76 5.55
C GLU A 172 10.51 -11.68 6.79
N LYS A 173 10.49 -10.53 7.50
CA LYS A 173 11.23 -10.35 8.76
C LYS A 173 10.80 -11.37 9.82
N ALA A 174 9.51 -11.67 9.94
CA ALA A 174 9.00 -12.65 10.88
C ALA A 174 9.46 -14.08 10.53
N ILE A 175 9.45 -14.46 9.25
CA ILE A 175 9.94 -15.76 8.77
C ILE A 175 11.45 -15.89 9.01
N TRP A 176 12.24 -14.88 8.65
CA TRP A 176 13.68 -14.88 8.91
C TRP A 176 14.01 -14.99 10.39
N LYS A 177 13.24 -14.30 11.24
CA LYS A 177 13.37 -14.37 12.69
C LYS A 177 13.01 -15.76 13.22
N SER A 178 11.88 -16.33 12.78
CA SER A 178 11.44 -17.69 13.12
C SER A 178 12.51 -18.74 12.79
N ARG A 179 13.08 -18.64 11.59
CA ARG A 179 14.19 -19.50 11.12
C ARG A 179 15.45 -19.39 11.96
N ARG A 180 15.85 -18.17 12.33
CA ARG A 180 17.02 -17.94 13.20
C ARG A 180 16.83 -18.51 14.61
N PHE A 181 15.60 -18.53 15.11
CA PHE A 181 15.24 -19.18 16.37
C PHE A 181 14.96 -20.68 16.25
N HIS A 182 15.18 -21.27 15.07
CA HIS A 182 14.93 -22.69 14.81
C HIS A 182 13.47 -23.12 15.03
N LEU A 183 12.52 -22.19 14.94
CA LEU A 183 11.09 -22.50 14.98
C LEU A 183 10.57 -22.97 13.62
N MET A 184 11.31 -22.69 12.55
CA MET A 184 10.92 -23.03 11.18
C MET A 184 12.13 -23.43 10.33
N PRO A 185 12.02 -24.46 9.48
CA PRO A 185 13.07 -24.87 8.55
C PRO A 185 13.32 -23.87 7.40
N TYR A 186 14.53 -23.95 6.83
CA TYR A 186 14.96 -23.12 5.68
C TYR A 186 14.59 -23.73 4.33
N TYR A 187 14.79 -25.03 4.15
CA TYR A 187 14.80 -25.67 2.83
C TYR A 187 13.51 -26.42 2.46
N TRP A 188 12.67 -26.75 3.45
CA TRP A 188 11.39 -27.43 3.23
C TRP A 188 10.36 -26.86 4.19
N LYS A 189 9.07 -27.11 3.93
CA LYS A 189 8.01 -26.85 4.89
C LYS A 189 7.83 -28.08 5.80
N GLU A 190 7.52 -27.86 7.07
CA GLU A 190 7.25 -28.94 8.01
C GLU A 190 5.97 -29.69 7.62
N THR A 191 5.99 -31.03 7.76
CA THR A 191 4.92 -31.92 7.29
C THR A 191 3.59 -31.67 7.99
N VAL A 192 3.63 -31.23 9.24
CA VAL A 192 2.46 -30.90 10.07
C VAL A 192 1.57 -29.84 9.40
N TYR A 193 2.17 -28.92 8.66
CA TYR A 193 1.48 -27.78 8.06
C TYR A 193 1.15 -27.98 6.57
N LEU A 194 1.39 -29.16 5.99
CA LEU A 194 1.16 -29.41 4.57
C LEU A 194 -0.34 -29.38 4.20
N ASP A 195 -1.18 -29.84 5.13
CA ASP A 195 -2.62 -30.01 4.92
C ASP A 195 -3.45 -28.77 5.33
N ASP A 196 -2.78 -27.66 5.67
CA ASP A 196 -3.43 -26.40 6.02
C ASP A 196 -4.28 -25.84 4.86
N PRO A 197 -5.40 -25.17 5.15
CA PRO A 197 -6.20 -24.51 4.13
C PRO A 197 -5.36 -23.44 3.40
N LYS A 198 -5.28 -23.54 2.07
CA LYS A 198 -4.48 -22.64 1.25
C LYS A 198 -5.16 -21.27 1.15
N LEU A 199 -4.49 -20.22 1.64
CA LEU A 199 -4.97 -18.83 1.56
C LEU A 199 -4.96 -18.27 0.13
N PHE A 200 -3.99 -18.70 -0.68
CA PHE A 200 -3.85 -18.24 -2.06
C PHE A 200 -3.25 -19.35 -2.94
N ASN A 201 -3.46 -19.24 -4.25
CA ASN A 201 -2.85 -20.13 -5.22
C ASN A 201 -1.48 -19.58 -5.65
N PRO A 202 -0.37 -20.33 -5.46
CA PRO A 202 0.98 -19.85 -5.79
C PRO A 202 1.24 -19.70 -7.30
N TYR A 203 0.45 -20.36 -8.14
CA TYR A 203 0.58 -20.32 -9.60
C TYR A 203 -0.19 -19.14 -10.22
N ASP A 204 -1.03 -18.48 -9.44
CA ASP A 204 -1.83 -17.35 -9.90
C ASP A 204 -1.19 -16.01 -9.51
N ASN A 205 -1.32 -15.01 -10.38
CA ASN A 205 -0.94 -13.63 -10.05
C ASN A 205 -2.10 -12.95 -9.32
N ASN A 206 -2.18 -13.13 -8.00
CA ASN A 206 -3.27 -12.60 -7.19
C ASN A 206 -3.34 -11.07 -7.23
N LEU A 207 -2.20 -10.38 -7.44
CA LEU A 207 -2.19 -8.92 -7.62
C LEU A 207 -2.96 -8.45 -8.87
N LYS A 208 -2.96 -9.23 -9.96
CA LYS A 208 -3.72 -8.91 -11.19
C LYS A 208 -5.22 -9.20 -11.04
N LYS A 209 -5.58 -10.20 -10.23
CA LYS A 209 -7.00 -10.51 -9.95
C LYS A 209 -7.67 -9.35 -9.21
N VAL A 210 -6.95 -8.73 -8.28
CA VAL A 210 -7.41 -7.53 -7.55
C VAL A 210 -7.76 -6.40 -8.52
N THR A 211 -6.82 -6.03 -9.40
CA THR A 211 -7.02 -4.92 -10.35
C THR A 211 -8.15 -5.21 -11.35
N ASN A 212 -8.32 -6.47 -11.73
CA ASN A 212 -9.37 -6.87 -12.67
C ASN A 212 -10.75 -6.92 -12.02
N ALA A 213 -10.86 -7.42 -10.78
CA ALA A 213 -12.11 -7.42 -10.02
C ALA A 213 -12.62 -6.00 -9.75
N GLU A 214 -11.70 -5.05 -9.50
CA GLU A 214 -12.02 -3.63 -9.44
C GLU A 214 -12.59 -3.16 -10.78
N ARG A 215 -11.94 -3.46 -11.91
CA ARG A 215 -12.41 -3.05 -13.25
C ARG A 215 -13.80 -3.62 -13.61
N GLU A 216 -14.02 -4.91 -13.36
CA GLU A 216 -15.29 -5.61 -13.66
C GLU A 216 -16.47 -5.05 -12.85
N LYS A 217 -16.24 -4.68 -11.58
CA LYS A 217 -17.27 -4.09 -10.71
C LYS A 217 -17.86 -2.78 -11.28
N PHE A 218 -17.08 -2.02 -12.04
CA PHE A 218 -17.50 -0.75 -12.64
C PHE A 218 -17.72 -0.83 -14.16
N GLY A 219 -17.67 -2.03 -14.75
CA GLY A 219 -17.99 -2.24 -16.17
C GLY A 219 -17.03 -1.57 -17.15
N LEU A 220 -15.74 -1.47 -16.79
CA LEU A 220 -14.67 -0.87 -17.59
C LEU A 220 -13.87 -1.88 -18.42
#